data_AF-A0A5C8PIU4-F1
#
_entry.id   AF-A0A5C8PIU4-F1
#
_cell.length_a   1.000
_cell.length_b   1.000
_cell.length_c   1.000
_cell.angle_alpha   90.00
_cell.angle_beta   90.00
_cell.angle_gamma   90.00
#
_symmetry.space_group_name_H-M   'P 1'
#
loop_
_entity.id
_entity.type
_entity.pdbx_description
1 polymer ?
#
loop_
_entity_poly.entity_id
_entity_poly.type
_entity_poly.pdbx_seq_one_letter_code
_entity_poly.pdbx_strand_id
1 'polypeptide(L)' 'MTLLLLAALSLAACGGLRPAGTPQGGVVTPILGTDEQQLLAAQGHCARFRKNARMAQTLDTGSVVFDCTW' A
#
# COMPACT_ATOMS: atom_id res chain seq x y z
N MET A 1 -33.53 21.20 26.26
CA MET A 1 -32.98 19.88 25.86
C MET A 1 -32.54 19.94 24.40
N THR A 2 -31.44 20.65 24.08
CA THR A 2 -31.03 20.86 22.66
C THR A 2 -29.52 21.06 22.46
N LEU A 3 -28.70 20.88 23.51
CA LEU A 3 -27.25 21.17 23.45
C LEU A 3 -26.36 19.93 23.23
N LEU A 4 -26.94 18.73 23.16
CA LEU A 4 -26.18 17.46 23.07
C LEU A 4 -25.89 16.98 21.64
N LEU A 5 -26.44 17.64 20.62
CA LEU A 5 -26.35 17.18 19.23
C LEU A 5 -25.11 17.69 18.46
N LEU A 6 -24.40 18.70 18.98
CA LEU A 6 -23.26 19.31 18.29
C LEU A 6 -21.92 18.57 18.48
N ALA A 7 -21.82 17.67 19.47
CA ALA A 7 -20.57 16.95 19.75
C ALA A 7 -20.36 15.71 18.86
N ALA A 8 -21.37 15.25 18.12
CA ALA A 8 -21.30 14.02 17.34
C ALA A 8 -20.79 14.21 15.89
N LEU A 9 -20.71 15.45 15.38
CA LEU A 9 -20.32 15.70 13.98
C LEU A 9 -18.84 15.97 13.77
N SER A 10 -18.03 16.14 14.82
CA SER A 10 -16.59 16.43 14.69
C SER A 10 -15.71 15.20 14.46
N LEU A 11 -16.24 13.97 14.56
CA LEU A 11 -15.48 12.73 14.35
C LEU A 11 -15.51 12.16 12.92
N ALA A 12 -16.23 12.79 11.99
CA ALA A 12 -16.27 12.36 10.58
C ALA A 12 -15.10 12.90 9.73
N ALA A 13 -14.19 13.67 10.32
CA ALA A 13 -13.03 14.25 9.61
C ALA A 13 -11.75 13.39 9.69
N CYS A 14 -11.75 12.28 10.44
CA CYS A 14 -10.66 11.29 10.42
C CYS A 14 -10.90 10.21 9.34
N GLY A 15 -11.34 10.64 8.17
CA GLY A 15 -11.56 9.79 7.00
C GLY A 15 -11.03 10.45 5.74
N GLY A 16 -10.07 11.37 5.88
CA GLY A 16 -9.32 11.90 4.75
C GLY A 16 -8.63 10.75 4.05
N LEU A 17 -9.34 10.14 3.09
CA LEU A 17 -8.79 9.32 2.04
C LEU A 17 -7.69 10.17 1.43
N ARG A 18 -6.47 9.93 1.89
CA ARG A 18 -5.29 10.40 1.20
C ARG A 18 -5.47 9.85 -0.22
N PRO A 19 -5.50 10.69 -1.27
CA PRO A 19 -5.25 10.19 -2.60
C PRO A 19 -3.78 9.80 -2.56
N ALA A 20 -3.53 8.60 -2.06
CA ALA A 20 -2.26 7.97 -2.13
C ALA A 20 -2.12 7.75 -3.66
N GLY A 21 -1.38 8.66 -4.30
CA GLY A 21 -1.19 8.65 -5.75
C GLY A 21 -0.84 7.23 -6.17
N THR A 22 -1.42 6.74 -7.26
CA THR A 22 -1.29 5.33 -7.66
C THR A 22 0.20 4.97 -7.78
N PRO A 23 0.79 4.19 -6.86
CA PRO A 23 2.07 3.59 -7.18
C PRO A 23 1.80 2.67 -8.36
N GLN A 24 2.63 2.81 -9.37
CA GLN A 24 2.62 1.90 -10.51
C GLN A 24 3.32 0.60 -10.12
N GLY A 25 4.27 0.67 -9.19
CA GLY A 25 5.09 -0.44 -8.77
C GLY A 25 6.31 0.04 -8.01
N GLY A 26 7.31 -0.83 -7.90
CA GLY A 26 8.58 -0.53 -7.29
C GLY A 26 9.57 -1.67 -7.47
N VAL A 27 10.67 -1.61 -6.73
CA VAL A 27 11.70 -2.66 -6.72
C VAL A 27 11.90 -3.12 -5.29
N VAL A 28 11.81 -4.43 -5.08
CA VAL A 28 12.17 -5.11 -3.84
C VAL A 28 13.61 -5.59 -3.98
N THR A 29 14.47 -5.21 -3.05
CA THR A 29 15.88 -5.65 -3.05
C THR A 29 16.01 -7.04 -2.41
N PRO A 30 16.99 -7.86 -2.85
CA PRO A 30 17.16 -9.23 -2.36
C PRO A 30 17.55 -9.30 -0.87
N ILE A 31 17.96 -8.17 -0.28
CA ILE A 31 18.24 -8.06 1.16
C ILE A 31 17.01 -8.44 2.00
N LEU A 32 15.81 -8.32 1.43
CA LEU A 32 14.55 -8.68 2.10
C LEU A 32 14.35 -10.20 2.24
N GLY A 33 15.21 -11.03 1.65
CA GLY A 33 15.25 -12.48 1.87
C GLY A 33 14.55 -13.29 0.78
N THR A 34 13.78 -14.31 1.17
CA THR A 34 13.15 -15.28 0.25
C THR A 34 12.09 -14.63 -0.64
N ASP A 35 11.72 -15.29 -1.75
CA ASP A 35 10.70 -14.82 -2.69
C ASP A 35 9.37 -14.46 -1.99
N GLU A 36 8.97 -15.23 -0.98
CA GLU A 36 7.78 -14.94 -0.17
C GLU A 36 7.91 -13.65 0.64
N GLN A 37 9.07 -13.40 1.25
CA GLN A 37 9.31 -12.17 1.99
C GLN A 37 9.32 -10.95 1.06
N GLN A 38 9.85 -11.13 -0.15
CA GLN A 38 9.84 -10.12 -1.19
C GLN A 38 8.41 -9.81 -1.67
N LEU A 39 7.61 -10.86 -1.91
CA LEU A 39 6.20 -10.72 -2.26
C LEU A 39 5.39 -10.05 -1.14
N LEU A 40 5.63 -10.41 0.12
CA LEU A 40 4.98 -9.78 1.28
C LEU A 40 5.33 -8.29 1.39
N ALA A 41 6.59 -7.92 1.14
CA ALA A 41 7.01 -6.52 1.11
C ALA A 41 6.32 -5.74 -0.02
N ALA A 42 6.28 -6.30 -1.23
CA ALA A 42 5.58 -5.73 -2.37
C ALA A 42 4.07 -5.61 -2.11
N GLN A 43 3.45 -6.65 -1.55
CA GLN A 43 2.03 -6.68 -1.20
C GLN A 43 1.71 -5.65 -0.12
N GLY A 44 2.54 -5.53 0.91
CA GLY A 44 2.40 -4.50 1.94
C GLY A 44 2.47 -3.08 1.38
N HIS A 45 3.30 -2.85 0.35
CA HIS A 45 3.33 -1.58 -0.38
C HIS A 45 2.03 -1.34 -1.15
N CYS A 46 1.60 -2.29 -2.00
CA CYS A 46 0.41 -2.12 -2.85
C CYS A 46 -0.90 -2.08 -2.04
N ALA A 47 -0.98 -2.79 -0.91
CA ALA A 47 -2.15 -2.82 -0.04
C ALA A 47 -2.53 -1.43 0.50
N ARG A 48 -1.55 -0.53 0.69
CA ARG A 48 -1.79 0.88 1.06
C ARG A 48 -2.69 1.63 0.07
N PHE A 49 -2.79 1.11 -1.16
CA PHE A 49 -3.54 1.68 -2.27
C PHE A 49 -4.70 0.80 -2.70
N ARG A 50 -5.05 -0.22 -1.90
CA ARG A 50 -6.09 -1.23 -2.22
C ARG A 50 -5.82 -1.98 -3.53
N LYS A 51 -4.55 -2.33 -3.75
CA LYS A 51 -4.06 -3.04 -4.93
C LYS A 51 -3.29 -4.30 -4.53
N ASN A 52 -3.14 -5.21 -5.48
CA ASN A 52 -2.35 -6.43 -5.39
C ASN A 52 -0.96 -6.23 -6.02
N ALA A 53 0.06 -6.79 -5.38
CA ALA A 53 1.39 -6.82 -5.96
C ALA A 53 1.52 -7.96 -6.98
N ARG A 54 2.04 -7.63 -8.16
CA ARG A 54 2.44 -8.59 -9.18
C ARG A 54 3.95 -8.51 -9.35
N MET A 55 4.66 -9.60 -9.08
CA MET A 55 6.09 -9.68 -9.35
C MET A 55 6.29 -9.75 -10.87
N ALA A 56 6.93 -8.74 -11.45
CA ALA A 56 7.01 -8.54 -12.89
C ALA A 56 8.31 -9.08 -13.47
N GLN A 57 9.45 -8.70 -12.89
CA GLN A 57 10.77 -9.03 -13.42
C GLN A 57 11.81 -9.15 -12.30
N THR A 58 12.62 -10.19 -12.34
CA THR A 58 13.84 -10.29 -11.55
C THR A 58 14.99 -9.66 -12.31
N LEU A 59 15.72 -8.75 -11.66
CA LEU A 59 16.93 -8.11 -12.17
C LEU A 59 18.14 -8.99 -11.86
N ASP A 60 19.22 -8.84 -12.65
CA ASP A 60 20.47 -9.60 -12.46
C ASP A 60 21.13 -9.37 -11.09
N THR A 61 20.76 -8.29 -10.42
CA THR A 61 21.18 -7.97 -9.04
C THR A 61 20.46 -8.79 -7.97
N GLY A 62 19.49 -9.63 -8.35
CA GLY A 62 18.60 -10.36 -7.43
C GLY A 62 17.41 -9.53 -6.95
N SER A 63 17.31 -8.25 -7.32
CA SER A 63 16.15 -7.42 -7.02
C SER A 63 14.95 -7.80 -7.88
N VAL A 64 13.73 -7.67 -7.36
CA VAL A 64 12.51 -7.95 -8.11
C VAL A 64 11.68 -6.68 -8.29
N VAL A 65 11.40 -6.35 -9.53
CA VAL A 65 10.44 -5.32 -9.94
C VAL A 65 9.03 -5.88 -9.72
N PHE A 66 8.18 -5.10 -9.06
CA PHE A 66 6.77 -5.43 -8.87
C PHE A 66 5.89 -4.30 -9.38
N ASP A 67 4.70 -4.67 -9.87
CA ASP A 67 3.64 -3.76 -10.27
C ASP A 67 2.50 -3.80 -9.24
N CYS A 68 1.84 -2.67 -9.01
CA CYS A 68 0.59 -2.63 -8.24
C CYS A 68 -0.61 -2.66 -9.20
N THR A 69 -1.30 -3.79 -9.20
CA THR A 69 -2.45 -4.12 -10.07
C THR A 69 -3.75 -4.20 -9.25
N TRP A 70 -4.90 -4.09 -9.90
CA TRP A 70 -6.21 -4.25 -9.24
C TRP A 70 -6.55 -5.73 -9.08
#